data_AF-A0A7X8E6U9-F1
#
_entry.id   AF-A0A7X8E6U9-F1
#
_cell.length_a   1.000
_cell.length_b   1.000
_cell.length_c   1.000
_cell.angle_alpha   90.00
_cell.angle_beta   90.00
_cell.angle_gamma   90.00
#
_symmetry.space_group_name_H-M   'P 1'
#
loop_
_entity.id
_entity.type
_entity.pdbx_description
1 polymer ?
#
loop_
_entity_poly.entity_id
_entity_poly.type
_entity_poly.pdbx_seq_one_letter_code
_entity_poly.pdbx_strand_id
1 'polypeptide(L)' 'QQIKKGVESAFLKVQKEYKSDVFGFGSVFHRKYPEEWERISEKWNKIFSEADIQVEVETKAIRTGLTNTPINIIKGK' A
#
# COMPACT_ATOMS: atom_id res chain seq x y z
N GLN A 1 2.78 -4.91 11.71
CA GLN A 1 3.28 -3.52 11.85
C GLN A 1 4.27 -3.10 10.76
N GLN A 2 5.29 -3.90 10.40
CA GLN A 2 6.24 -3.50 9.36
C GLN A 2 5.60 -3.26 7.97
N ILE A 3 4.64 -4.08 7.57
CA ILE A 3 3.90 -3.92 6.29
C ILE A 3 3.17 -2.57 6.27
N LYS A 4 2.40 -2.26 7.32
CA LYS A 4 1.69 -0.98 7.44
C LYS A 4 2.64 0.21 7.32
N LYS A 5 3.75 0.22 8.08
CA LYS A 5 4.76 1.29 8.01
C LYS A 5 5.38 1.43 6.62
N GLY A 6 5.65 0.31 5.94
CA GLY A 6 6.18 0.31 4.59
C GLY A 6 5.22 0.95 3.59
N VAL A 7 3.94 0.60 3.67
CA VAL A 7 2.87 1.19 2.84
C VAL A 7 2.72 2.69 3.13
N GLU A 8 2.64 3.07 4.41
CA GLU A 8 2.56 4.48 4.82
C GLU A 8 3.76 5.29 4.31
N SER A 9 4.97 4.74 4.42
CA SER A 9 6.19 5.42 3.98
C SER A 9 6.24 5.60 2.46
N ALA A 10 5.83 4.58 1.70
CA ALA A 10 5.73 4.66 0.25
C ALA A 10 4.71 5.74 -0.18
N PHE A 11 3.57 5.79 0.51
CA PHE A 11 2.54 6.78 0.23
C PHE A 11 3.00 8.20 0.54
N LEU A 12 3.62 8.42 1.71
CA LEU A 12 4.16 9.72 2.11
C LEU A 12 5.20 10.22 1.11
N LYS A 13 6.08 9.34 0.63
CA LYS A 13 7.07 9.69 -0.40
C LYS A 13 6.41 10.16 -1.69
N VAL A 14 5.41 9.42 -2.16
CA VAL A 14 4.67 9.75 -3.38
C VAL A 14 3.90 11.07 -3.23
N GLN A 15 3.26 11.33 -2.08
CA GLN A 15 2.55 12.58 -1.83
C GLN A 15 3.47 13.79 -1.66
N LYS A 16 4.55 13.67 -0.88
CA LYS A 16 5.34 14.83 -0.45
C LYS A 16 6.51 15.12 -1.38
N GLU A 17 7.19 14.09 -1.88
CA GLU A 17 8.32 14.25 -2.79
C GLU A 17 7.87 14.35 -4.24
N TYR A 18 7.08 13.38 -4.71
CA TYR A 18 6.70 13.30 -6.13
C TYR A 18 5.45 14.10 -6.49
N LYS A 19 4.56 14.34 -5.51
CA LYS A 19 3.29 15.07 -5.69
C LYS A 19 2.49 14.56 -6.88
N SER A 20 2.48 13.24 -7.07
CA SER A 20 1.93 12.59 -8.25
C SER A 20 1.24 11.30 -7.86
N ASP A 21 0.06 11.07 -8.43
CA ASP A 21 -0.74 9.87 -8.17
C ASP A 21 -0.26 8.67 -9.01
N VAL A 22 0.84 8.05 -8.59
CA VAL A 22 1.42 6.88 -9.28
C VAL A 22 0.61 5.58 -9.08
N PHE A 23 -0.32 5.59 -8.13
CA PHE A 23 -1.15 4.42 -7.79
C PHE A 23 -2.49 4.40 -8.54
N GLY A 24 -2.89 5.53 -9.14
CA GLY A 24 -4.09 5.64 -9.98
C GLY A 24 -5.38 5.89 -9.20
N PHE A 25 -5.31 6.55 -8.03
CA PHE A 25 -6.48 6.92 -7.24
C PHE A 25 -7.43 7.86 -7.98
N GLY A 26 -6.92 8.74 -8.85
CA GLY A 26 -7.71 9.68 -9.64
C GLY A 26 -8.67 8.96 -10.58
N SER A 27 -8.24 7.86 -11.18
CA SER A 27 -9.11 7.02 -12.02
C SER A 27 -10.23 6.37 -11.22
N VAL A 28 -9.94 5.94 -9.98
CA VAL A 28 -10.96 5.37 -9.08
C VAL A 28 -11.93 6.45 -8.60
N PHE A 29 -11.42 7.63 -8.27
CA PHE A 29 -12.20 8.78 -7.86
C PHE A 29 -13.13 9.23 -8.99
N HIS A 30 -12.60 9.41 -10.21
CA HIS A 30 -13.36 9.78 -11.40
C HIS A 30 -14.53 8.81 -11.66
N ARG A 31 -14.27 7.50 -11.59
CA ARG A 31 -15.32 6.49 -11.79
C ARG A 31 -16.44 6.59 -10.75
N LYS A 32 -16.12 7.01 -9.53
CA LYS A 32 -17.09 7.08 -8.42
C LYS A 32 -17.79 8.45 -8.33
N TYR A 33 -17.09 9.52 -8.70
CA TYR A 33 -17.51 10.92 -8.55
C TYR A 33 -17.18 11.71 -9.84
N PRO A 34 -17.87 11.43 -10.95
CA PRO A 34 -17.56 12.07 -12.23
C PRO A 34 -17.80 13.59 -12.22
N GLU A 35 -18.86 14.06 -11.57
CA GLU A 35 -19.19 15.48 -11.49
C GLU A 35 -18.19 16.28 -10.63
N GLU A 36 -17.70 15.70 -9.53
CA GLU A 36 -16.63 16.30 -8.74
C GLU A 36 -15.30 16.26 -9.49
N TRP A 37 -15.04 15.18 -10.23
CA TRP A 37 -13.83 15.03 -11.03
C TRP A 37 -13.66 16.15 -12.06
N GLU A 38 -14.73 16.54 -12.76
CA GLU A 38 -14.69 17.68 -13.68
C GLU A 38 -14.18 18.97 -13.01
N ARG A 39 -14.53 19.17 -11.73
CA ARG A 39 -14.14 20.36 -10.96
C ARG A 39 -12.71 20.32 -10.44
N ILE A 40 -12.18 19.12 -10.18
CA ILE A 40 -10.91 18.95 -9.46
C ILE A 40 -9.77 18.35 -10.29
N SER A 41 -10.06 17.76 -11.44
CA SER A 41 -9.11 16.98 -12.26
C SER A 41 -7.84 17.75 -12.61
N GLU A 42 -7.96 19.02 -13.00
CA GLU A 42 -6.81 19.90 -13.32
C GLU A 42 -5.87 20.11 -12.12
N LYS A 43 -6.42 20.05 -10.90
CA LYS A 43 -5.68 20.25 -9.64
C LYS A 43 -5.48 18.95 -8.87
N TRP A 44 -5.77 17.80 -9.50
CA TRP A 44 -5.82 16.50 -8.83
C TRP A 44 -4.54 16.20 -8.06
N ASN A 45 -3.38 16.37 -8.69
CA ASN A 45 -2.09 16.09 -8.07
C ASN A 45 -1.84 16.94 -6.80
N LYS A 46 -2.32 18.18 -6.77
CA LYS A 46 -2.23 19.04 -5.57
C LYS A 46 -3.13 18.49 -4.45
N ILE A 47 -4.38 18.19 -4.78
CA ILE A 47 -5.36 17.67 -3.82
C ILE A 47 -4.89 16.32 -3.26
N PHE A 48 -4.43 15.43 -4.13
CA PHE A 48 -3.85 14.14 -3.78
C PHE A 48 -2.67 14.29 -2.80
N SER A 49 -1.80 15.28 -3.00
CA SER A 49 -0.63 15.52 -2.13
C SER A 49 -0.98 16.00 -0.72
N GLU A 50 -2.18 16.58 -0.56
CA GLU A 50 -2.72 17.13 0.69
C GLU A 50 -3.71 16.18 1.37
N ALA A 51 -4.17 15.12 0.68
CA ALA A 51 -5.16 14.19 1.18
C ALA A 51 -4.64 13.38 2.39
N ASP A 52 -5.51 13.17 3.37
CA ASP A 52 -5.24 12.27 4.49
C ASP A 52 -5.35 10.80 4.03
N ILE A 53 -4.47 9.97 4.57
CA ILE A 53 -4.50 8.53 4.32
C ILE A 53 -4.81 7.74 5.57
N GLN A 54 -5.59 6.70 5.40
CA GLN A 54 -5.80 5.66 6.40
C GLN A 54 -5.37 4.32 5.80
N VAL A 55 -4.32 3.74 6.38
CA VAL A 55 -3.81 2.43 5.98
C VAL A 55 -4.33 1.36 6.93
N GLU A 56 -5.14 0.46 6.40
CA GLU A 56 -5.60 -0.76 7.05
C GLU A 56 -4.90 -1.96 6.42
N VAL A 57 -4.27 -2.79 7.26
CA VAL A 57 -3.54 -3.97 6.81
C VAL A 57 -4.05 -5.18 7.57
N GLU A 58 -4.70 -6.08 6.86
CA GLU A 58 -5.07 -7.40 7.34
C GLU A 58 -4.04 -8.42 6.85
N THR A 59 -3.40 -9.15 7.77
CA THR A 59 -2.41 -10.17 7.42
C THR A 59 -2.84 -11.53 7.93
N LYS A 60 -2.87 -12.53 7.04
CA LYS A 60 -3.10 -13.93 7.40
C LYS A 60 -1.85 -14.76 7.14
N ALA A 61 -1.25 -15.30 8.19
CA ALA A 61 -0.17 -16.28 8.06
C ALA A 61 -0.77 -17.64 7.69
N ILE A 62 -0.59 -18.09 6.45
CA ILE A 62 -1.15 -19.36 5.96
C ILE A 62 -0.24 -20.54 6.35
N ARG A 63 1.07 -20.30 6.46
CA ARG A 63 2.07 -21.27 6.94
C ARG A 63 3.17 -20.52 7.69
N THR A 64 3.43 -20.90 8.93
CA THR A 64 4.67 -20.54 9.61
C THR A 64 5.63 -21.68 9.32
N GLY A 65 6.64 -21.44 8.48
CA GLY A 65 7.69 -22.43 8.22
C GLY A 65 8.53 -22.66 9.48
N LEU A 66 7.99 -23.40 10.45
CA LEU A 66 8.75 -23.94 11.57
C LEU A 66 9.48 -25.18 11.05
N THR A 67 10.64 -25.01 10.43
CA THR A 67 11.60 -26.10 10.29
C THR A 67 12.20 -26.35 11.69
N ASN A 68 11.43 -26.97 12.58
CA ASN A 68 11.90 -27.36 13.93
C ASN A 68 12.61 -28.72 13.92
N THR A 69 12.91 -29.26 12.73
CA THR A 69 13.65 -30.51 12.57
C THR A 69 15.03 -30.17 12.04
N PRO A 70 16.10 -30.29 12.86
CA PRO A 70 17.44 -30.27 12.32
C PRO A 70 17.58 -31.39 11.29
N ILE A 71 18.17 -31.09 10.13
CA ILE A 71 18.36 -31.99 8.98
C ILE A 71 19.23 -33.23 9.32
N ASN A 72 19.75 -33.33 10.55
CA ASN A 72 20.76 -34.31 10.95
C ASN A 72 20.26 -35.32 12.01
N ILE A 73 19.33 -36.22 11.70
CA ILE A 73 19.25 -37.55 12.37
C ILE A 73 18.77 -38.62 11.37
N ILE A 74 19.55 -38.88 10.32
CA ILE A 74 19.57 -40.23 9.74
C ILE A 74 20.60 -40.99 10.57
N LYS A 75 20.15 -41.61 11.67
CA LYS A 75 20.96 -42.61 12.37
C LYS A 75 21.14 -43.77 11.41
N GLY A 76 22.40 -44.08 11.08
CA GLY A 76 22.74 -45.25 10.32
C GLY A 76 22.14 -46.52 10.93
N LYS A 77 21.61 -47.34 10.04
CA LYS A 77 21.67 -48.80 10.11
C LYS A 77 21.61 -49.34 8.69
#